data_AF-A0A7R9UKM3-F1
#
_entry.id   AF-A0A7R9UKM3-F1
#
_cell.length_a   1.000
_cell.length_b   1.000
_cell.length_c   1.000
_cell.angle_alpha   90.00
_cell.angle_beta   90.00
_cell.angle_gamma   90.00
#
_symmetry.space_group_name_H-M   'P 1'
#
loop_
_entity.id
_entity.type
_entity.pdbx_description
1 polymer ?
#
loop_
_entity_poly.entity_id
_entity_poly.type
_entity_poly.pdbx_seq_one_letter_code
_entity_poly.pdbx_strand_id
1 'polypeptide(L)'
;SVDSKYTHLAWTQTERQLGGVGEVNFPLVSDLTKAIASSYGMLVAEEGVATRGIFIIDPDGIVQHMAVNNLAFGRNPAEVLRILQAIQYTQQHPDELCPAGWEAGDRAIPADVIGARQYFAERAAEIPE
;
A
#
# COMPACT_ATOMS: atom_id res chain seq x y z
N SER A 1 4.96 -9.99 -11.57
CA SER A 1 5.67 -9.11 -12.53
C SER A 1 5.43 -9.64 -13.94
N VAL A 2 6.05 -9.03 -14.95
CA VAL A 2 5.98 -9.48 -16.35
C VAL A 2 6.79 -10.76 -16.64
N ASP A 3 7.49 -11.30 -15.64
CA ASP A 3 8.24 -12.55 -15.75
C ASP A 3 7.31 -13.77 -15.79
N SER A 4 7.83 -14.87 -16.34
CA SER A 4 7.13 -16.16 -16.36
C SER A 4 7.05 -16.80 -14.97
N LYS A 5 6.07 -17.69 -14.76
CA LYS A 5 6.00 -18.52 -13.54
C LYS A 5 7.24 -19.41 -13.32
N TYR A 6 7.96 -19.77 -14.39
CA TYR A 6 9.20 -20.55 -14.30
C TYR A 6 10.33 -19.70 -13.74
N THR A 7 10.41 -18.44 -14.15
CA THR A 7 11.34 -17.44 -13.58
C THR A 7 11.07 -17.24 -12.09
N HIS A 8 9.80 -17.11 -11.69
CA HIS A 8 9.41 -17.00 -10.28
C HIS A 8 9.85 -18.22 -9.47
N LEU A 9 9.59 -19.43 -9.98
CA LEU A 9 10.01 -20.67 -9.31
C LEU A 9 11.52 -20.72 -9.11
N ALA A 10 12.30 -20.44 -10.16
CA ALA A 10 13.76 -20.40 -10.08
C ALA A 10 14.24 -19.37 -9.04
N TRP A 11 13.60 -18.20 -8.98
CA TRP A 11 13.96 -17.15 -8.02
C TRP A 11 13.61 -17.52 -6.56
N THR A 12 12.53 -18.26 -6.33
CA THR A 12 12.18 -18.81 -5.00
C THR A 12 13.10 -19.95 -4.56
N GLN A 13 13.67 -20.70 -5.50
CA GLN A 13 14.64 -21.78 -5.24
C GLN A 13 16.07 -21.25 -5.04
N THR A 14 16.32 -19.99 -5.41
CA THR A 14 17.61 -19.33 -5.20
C THR A 14 17.71 -18.82 -3.77
N GLU A 15 18.84 -19.07 -3.10
CA GLU A 15 19.07 -18.61 -1.74
C GLU A 15 19.14 -17.08 -1.65
N ARG A 16 18.68 -16.52 -0.52
CA ARG A 16 18.66 -15.06 -0.30
C ARG A 16 20.05 -14.43 -0.35
N GLN A 17 21.07 -15.12 0.13
CA GLN A 17 22.46 -14.64 0.09
C GLN A 17 23.00 -14.51 -1.35
N LEU A 18 22.39 -15.22 -2.31
CA LEU A 18 22.71 -15.14 -3.73
C LEU A 18 21.79 -14.18 -4.49
N GLY A 19 20.96 -13.39 -3.81
CA GLY A 19 19.98 -12.49 -4.42
C GLY A 19 18.65 -13.15 -4.81
N GLY A 20 18.41 -14.39 -4.37
CA GLY A 20 17.10 -15.03 -4.45
C GLY A 20 16.10 -14.44 -3.46
N VAL A 21 14.82 -14.74 -3.64
CA VAL A 21 13.78 -14.37 -2.67
C VAL A 21 13.59 -15.45 -1.58
N GLY A 22 14.03 -16.69 -1.87
CA GLY A 22 13.79 -17.86 -1.02
C GLY A 22 12.31 -18.19 -0.92
N GLU A 23 11.93 -18.85 0.17
CA GLU A 23 10.52 -19.15 0.46
C GLU A 23 9.74 -17.86 0.79
N VAL A 24 8.54 -17.76 0.20
CA VAL A 24 7.60 -16.64 0.39
C VAL A 24 6.22 -17.20 0.75
N ASN A 25 5.52 -16.50 1.65
CA ASN A 25 4.21 -16.93 2.17
C ASN A 25 3.03 -16.33 1.37
N PHE A 26 3.29 -15.86 0.15
CA PHE A 26 2.31 -15.20 -0.70
C PHE A 26 2.57 -15.56 -2.18
N PRO A 27 1.54 -15.52 -3.04
CA PRO A 27 1.69 -15.88 -4.44
C PRO A 27 2.50 -14.84 -5.22
N LEU A 28 3.39 -15.34 -6.10
CA LEU A 28 4.07 -14.54 -7.12
C LEU A 28 3.33 -14.66 -8.45
N VAL A 29 2.55 -13.64 -8.81
CA VAL A 29 1.75 -13.63 -10.05
C VAL A 29 2.63 -13.34 -11.26
N SER A 30 2.47 -14.15 -12.30
CA SER A 30 3.07 -13.95 -13.63
C SER A 30 2.09 -13.22 -14.54
N ASP A 31 2.51 -12.07 -15.05
CA ASP A 31 1.78 -11.23 -16.00
C ASP A 31 2.51 -11.23 -17.35
N LEU A 32 2.71 -12.43 -17.91
CA LEU A 32 3.53 -12.62 -19.12
C LEU A 32 2.96 -11.87 -20.34
N THR A 33 1.64 -11.69 -20.40
CA THR A 33 0.95 -10.92 -21.45
C THR A 33 1.00 -9.41 -21.22
N LYS A 34 1.49 -8.97 -20.05
CA LYS A 34 1.53 -7.57 -19.59
C LYS A 34 0.15 -6.93 -19.40
N ALA A 35 -0.93 -7.72 -19.48
CA ALA A 35 -2.30 -7.22 -19.43
C ALA A 35 -2.63 -6.62 -18.07
N ILE A 36 -2.12 -7.20 -16.98
CA ILE A 36 -2.35 -6.70 -15.62
C ILE A 36 -1.59 -5.39 -15.43
N ALA A 37 -0.29 -5.34 -15.77
CA ALA A 37 0.51 -4.14 -15.65
C ALA A 37 -0.09 -2.98 -16.49
N SER A 38 -0.57 -3.26 -17.69
CA SER A 38 -1.28 -2.28 -18.52
C SER A 38 -2.61 -1.83 -17.91
N SER A 39 -3.44 -2.75 -17.40
CA SER A 39 -4.75 -2.39 -16.83
C SER A 39 -4.65 -1.55 -15.58
N TYR A 40 -3.59 -1.74 -14.79
CA TYR A 40 -3.28 -0.93 -13.62
C TYR A 40 -2.48 0.35 -13.95
N GLY A 41 -2.18 0.61 -15.23
CA GLY A 41 -1.41 1.78 -15.67
C GLY A 41 0.06 1.77 -15.24
N MET A 42 0.60 0.60 -14.88
CA MET A 42 1.95 0.44 -14.33
C MET A 42 2.99 0.05 -15.38
N LEU A 43 2.59 -0.33 -16.60
CA LEU A 43 3.53 -0.77 -17.64
C LEU A 43 4.30 0.42 -18.23
N VAL A 44 5.64 0.35 -18.18
CA VAL A 44 6.54 1.16 -19.01
C VAL A 44 6.71 0.43 -20.34
N ALA A 45 6.00 0.88 -21.37
CA ALA A 45 5.88 0.13 -22.63
C ALA A 45 7.22 -0.03 -23.34
N GLU A 46 8.06 1.01 -23.29
CA GLU A 46 9.36 1.10 -23.95
C GLU A 46 10.38 0.12 -23.34
N GLU A 47 10.32 -0.06 -22.01
CA GLU A 47 11.21 -0.96 -21.27
C GLU A 47 10.61 -2.36 -21.09
N GLY A 48 9.30 -2.50 -21.32
CA GLY A 48 8.59 -3.76 -21.19
C GLY A 48 8.45 -4.27 -19.75
N VAL A 49 8.66 -3.41 -18.75
CA VAL A 49 8.59 -3.71 -17.31
C VAL A 49 7.51 -2.86 -16.63
N ALA A 50 7.08 -3.27 -15.44
CA ALA A 50 6.18 -2.47 -14.62
C ALA A 50 6.95 -1.52 -13.68
N THR A 51 6.43 -0.33 -13.44
CA THR A 51 6.86 0.54 -12.33
C THR A 51 6.59 -0.12 -10.98
N ARG A 52 7.10 0.48 -9.90
CA ARG A 52 6.94 -0.07 -8.54
C ARG A 52 5.63 0.38 -7.91
N GLY A 53 4.52 -0.02 -8.51
CA GLY A 53 3.16 0.23 -8.02
C GLY A 53 2.78 -0.65 -6.83
N ILE A 54 2.00 -0.10 -5.90
CA ILE A 54 1.27 -0.87 -4.88
C ILE A 54 -0.17 -0.38 -4.83
N PHE A 55 -1.09 -1.32 -4.63
CA PHE A 55 -2.52 -1.07 -4.51
C PHE A 55 -3.04 -1.76 -3.25
N ILE A 56 -3.87 -1.06 -2.48
CA ILE A 56 -4.69 -1.66 -1.41
C ILE A 56 -6.12 -1.68 -1.92
N ILE A 57 -6.68 -2.87 -2.02
CA ILE A 57 -8.02 -3.14 -2.55
C ILE A 57 -8.84 -3.74 -1.41
N ASP A 58 -10.03 -3.19 -1.17
CA ASP A 58 -10.92 -3.67 -0.12
C ASP A 58 -11.71 -4.93 -0.53
N PRO A 59 -12.49 -5.54 0.40
CA PRO A 59 -13.28 -6.73 0.09
C PRO A 59 -14.36 -6.55 -1.00
N ASP A 60 -14.78 -5.31 -1.26
CA ASP A 60 -15.75 -4.97 -2.31
C ASP A 60 -15.07 -4.77 -3.68
N GLY A 61 -13.74 -4.93 -3.74
CA GLY A 61 -12.94 -4.79 -4.95
C GLY A 61 -12.62 -3.33 -5.31
N ILE A 62 -12.81 -2.39 -4.38
CA ILE A 62 -12.55 -0.97 -4.59
C ILE A 62 -11.10 -0.65 -4.20
N VAL A 63 -10.40 0.08 -5.07
CA VAL A 63 -9.05 0.57 -4.78
C VAL A 63 -9.14 1.71 -3.77
N GLN A 64 -8.63 1.48 -2.56
CA GLN A 64 -8.64 2.45 -1.46
C GLN A 64 -7.34 3.27 -1.40
N HIS A 65 -6.23 2.69 -1.87
CA HIS A 65 -4.94 3.38 -1.90
C HIS A 65 -4.09 2.89 -3.07
N MET A 66 -3.34 3.81 -3.67
CA MET A 66 -2.27 3.50 -4.61
C MET A 66 -1.04 4.37 -4.35
N ALA A 67 0.14 3.78 -4.53
CA ALA A 67 1.40 4.52 -4.56
C ALA A 67 2.30 3.96 -5.66
N VAL A 68 3.05 4.85 -6.32
CA VAL A 68 3.90 4.52 -7.46
C VAL A 68 5.31 5.07 -7.23
N ASN A 69 6.28 4.17 -7.19
CA ASN A 69 7.70 4.53 -7.12
C ASN A 69 8.36 4.27 -8.48
N ASN A 70 9.35 5.10 -8.82
CA ASN A 70 10.21 4.82 -9.96
C ASN A 70 11.11 3.61 -9.66
N LEU A 71 11.75 3.04 -10.69
CA LEU A 71 12.55 1.81 -10.59
C LEU A 71 13.76 1.93 -9.66
N ALA A 72 14.27 3.14 -9.43
CA ALA A 72 15.51 3.37 -8.68
C ALA A 72 15.39 3.27 -7.14
N PHE A 73 14.18 3.26 -6.56
CA PHE A 73 14.01 3.28 -5.11
C PHE A 73 12.88 2.38 -4.62
N GLY A 74 13.05 1.82 -3.42
CA GLY A 74 12.12 0.88 -2.80
C GLY A 74 10.87 1.55 -2.23
N ARG A 75 9.90 0.73 -1.84
CA ARG A 75 8.72 1.12 -1.06
C ARG A 75 8.98 0.92 0.43
N ASN A 76 8.12 1.47 1.28
CA ASN A 76 8.18 1.28 2.73
C ASN A 76 7.04 0.35 3.20
N PRO A 77 7.32 -0.91 3.60
CA PRO A 77 6.29 -1.82 4.12
C PRO A 77 5.55 -1.32 5.36
N ALA A 78 6.20 -0.54 6.23
CA ALA A 78 5.58 0.00 7.43
C ALA A 78 4.46 0.99 7.07
N GLU A 79 4.67 1.82 6.05
CA GLU A 79 3.66 2.77 5.58
C GLU A 79 2.48 2.05 4.92
N VAL A 80 2.75 0.98 4.16
CA VAL A 80 1.69 0.15 3.58
C VAL A 80 0.81 -0.47 4.66
N LEU A 81 1.43 -0.97 5.74
CA LEU A 81 0.70 -1.52 6.89
C LEU A 81 -0.12 -0.43 7.61
N ARG A 82 0.47 0.75 7.85
CA ARG A 82 -0.21 1.88 8.49
C ARG A 82 -1.45 2.31 7.71
N ILE A 83 -1.33 2.45 6.39
CA ILE A 83 -2.45 2.80 5.51
C ILE A 83 -3.52 1.70 5.52
N LEU A 84 -3.12 0.43 5.44
CA LEU A 84 -4.06 -0.69 5.53
C LEU A 84 -4.86 -0.65 6.84
N GLN A 85 -4.18 -0.42 7.96
CA GLN A 85 -4.83 -0.29 9.28
C GLN A 85 -5.77 0.91 9.33
N ALA A 86 -5.40 2.05 8.76
CA ALA A 86 -6.25 3.24 8.71
C ALA A 86 -7.52 2.98 7.89
N ILE A 87 -7.40 2.31 6.74
CA ILE A 87 -8.55 1.91 5.91
C ILE A 87 -9.48 0.97 6.70
N GLN A 88 -8.91 -0.05 7.36
CA GLN A 88 -9.70 -0.98 8.16
C GLN A 88 -10.38 -0.30 9.35
N TYR A 89 -9.71 0.66 9.98
CA TYR A 89 -10.25 1.41 11.11
C TYR A 89 -11.48 2.23 10.71
N THR A 90 -11.40 3.01 9.64
CA THR A 90 -12.53 3.86 9.18
C THR A 90 -13.69 3.03 8.61
N GLN A 91 -13.41 1.83 8.07
CA GLN A 91 -14.47 0.89 7.70
C GLN A 91 -15.21 0.31 8.92
N GLN A 92 -14.53 0.16 10.06
CA GLN A 92 -15.13 -0.32 11.32
C GLN A 92 -15.78 0.81 12.14
N HIS A 93 -15.32 2.06 11.95
CA HIS A 93 -15.78 3.27 12.62
C HIS A 93 -16.18 4.32 11.56
N PRO A 94 -17.33 4.13 10.89
CA PRO A 94 -17.72 4.95 9.73
C PRO A 94 -18.01 6.42 10.08
N ASP A 95 -18.16 6.73 11.36
CA ASP A 95 -18.32 8.05 11.93
C ASP A 95 -17.00 8.70 12.38
N GLU A 96 -15.85 8.11 12.04
CA GLU A 96 -14.52 8.62 12.36
C GLU A 96 -13.58 8.71 11.16
N LEU A 97 -12.57 9.57 11.26
CA LEU A 97 -11.54 9.83 10.26
C LEU A 97 -10.14 9.68 10.86
N CYS A 98 -9.21 9.10 10.11
CA CYS A 98 -7.80 9.03 10.49
C CYS A 98 -7.06 10.33 10.11
N PRO A 99 -6.45 11.07 11.06
CA PRO A 99 -5.63 12.24 10.77
C PRO A 99 -4.34 11.91 9.98
N ALA A 100 -3.64 12.96 9.54
CA ALA A 100 -2.31 12.81 8.94
C ALA A 100 -1.34 12.14 9.91
N GLY A 101 -0.64 11.10 9.43
CA GLY A 101 0.29 10.33 10.23
C GLY A 101 -0.35 9.37 11.24
N TRP A 102 -1.67 9.19 11.22
CA TRP A 102 -2.37 8.29 12.14
C TRP A 102 -1.79 6.87 12.12
N GLU A 103 -1.53 6.33 13.31
CA GLU A 103 -1.18 4.93 13.57
C GLU A 103 -2.21 4.26 14.49
N ALA A 104 -2.21 2.94 14.54
CA ALA A 104 -3.15 2.19 15.37
C ALA A 104 -2.98 2.56 16.86
N GLY A 105 -4.06 3.06 17.47
CA GLY A 105 -4.07 3.55 18.85
C GLY A 105 -4.04 5.08 18.96
N ASP A 106 -3.72 5.79 17.87
CA ASP A 106 -3.86 7.24 17.83
C ASP A 106 -5.33 7.64 17.84
N ARG A 107 -5.58 8.84 18.36
CA ARG A 107 -6.90 9.43 18.38
C ARG A 107 -7.39 9.76 16.96
N ALA A 108 -8.59 9.29 16.64
CA ALA A 108 -9.29 9.62 15.40
C ALA A 108 -10.09 10.94 15.54
N ILE A 109 -10.54 11.46 14.39
CA ILE A 109 -11.38 12.67 14.31
C ILE A 109 -12.84 12.22 14.11
N PRO A 110 -13.79 12.61 14.96
CA PRO A 110 -15.20 12.41 14.66
C PRO A 110 -15.59 13.09 13.33
N ALA A 111 -16.37 12.41 12.50
CA ALA A 111 -16.75 12.87 11.17
C ALA A 111 -17.81 13.99 11.19
N ASP A 112 -18.37 14.33 12.37
CA ASP A 112 -19.30 15.43 12.53
C ASP A 112 -18.57 16.76 12.86
N VAL A 113 -19.21 17.88 12.52
CA VAL A 113 -18.62 19.22 12.65
C VAL A 113 -18.30 19.58 14.11
N ILE A 114 -19.10 19.11 15.08
CA ILE A 114 -18.90 19.45 16.49
C ILE A 114 -17.71 18.66 17.04
N GLY A 115 -17.67 17.35 16.81
CA GLY A 115 -16.57 16.50 17.24
C GLY A 115 -15.24 16.85 16.56
N ALA A 116 -15.25 17.16 15.25
CA ALA A 116 -14.05 17.61 14.55
C ALA A 116 -13.49 18.93 15.14
N ARG A 117 -14.36 19.89 15.49
CA ARG A 117 -13.92 21.16 16.11
C ARG A 117 -13.25 20.93 17.47
N GLN A 118 -13.77 20.01 18.27
CA GLN A 118 -13.17 19.66 19.55
C GLN A 118 -11.77 19.04 19.36
N TYR A 119 -11.66 18.08 18.43
CA TYR A 119 -10.37 17.47 18.09
C TYR A 119 -9.33 18.52 17.69
N PHE A 120 -9.66 19.45 16.80
CA PHE A 120 -8.71 20.49 16.36
C PHE A 120 -8.38 21.51 17.46
N ALA A 121 -9.34 21.87 18.32
CA ALA A 121 -9.10 22.78 19.43
C ALA A 121 -8.08 22.21 20.43
N GLU A 122 -8.18 20.91 20.74
CA GLU A 122 -7.25 20.23 21.64
C GLU A 122 -5.87 20.07 20.99
N ARG A 123 -5.82 19.68 19.71
CA ARG A 123 -4.54 19.51 19.01
C ARG A 123 -3.76 20.81 18.81
N ALA A 124 -4.46 21.94 18.62
CA ALA A 124 -3.82 23.25 18.55
C ALA A 124 -3.14 23.65 19.88
N ALA A 125 -3.63 23.16 21.02
CA ALA A 125 -3.02 23.42 22.33
C ALA A 125 -1.72 22.60 22.56
N GLU A 126 -1.50 21.54 21.78
CA GLU A 126 -0.35 20.62 21.94
C GLU A 126 0.89 21.03 21.12
N ILE A 127 0.73 21.91 20.11
CA ILE A 127 1.83 22.37 19.26
C ILE A 127 2.16 23.82 19.66
N PRO A 128 3.25 24.07 20.40
CA PRO A 128 3.76 25.43 20.60
C PRO A 128 4.24 26.01 19.25
N GLU A 129 3.98 27.29 19.01
CA GLU A 129 4.49 28.03 17.83
C GLU A 129 6.01 27.88 17.62
#